data_AF-A0A9P2S0A2-F1
#
_entry.id   AF-A0A9P2S0A2-F1
#
_cell.length_a   1.000
_cell.length_b   1.000
_cell.length_c   1.000
_cell.angle_alpha   90.00
_cell.angle_beta   90.00
_cell.angle_gamma   90.00
#
_symmetry.space_group_name_H-M   'P 1'
#
loop_
_entity.id
_entity.type
_entity.pdbx_description
1 polymer ?
#
loop_
_entity_poly.entity_id
_entity_poly.type
_entity_poly.pdbx_seq_one_letter_code
_entity_poly.pdbx_strand_id
1 'polypeptide(L)'
;MKKIFIQGILTTSILVCSSVAFAGFSEKKWDFAPDESVTIGTSDTKHQGVEYSCKTFKPKKASFALSYSVPSDLNKLKIVADDEKKITHDKEHKIFTLKNVKSLDISFPSSGNYIFKNITKKKVVGTNCDTGDYD
;
A
#
# COMPACT_ATOMS: atom_id res chain seq x y z
N MET A 1 55.72 -42.44 0.96
CA MET A 1 55.39 -41.00 0.86
C MET A 1 53.89 -40.87 0.62
N LYS A 2 53.13 -40.27 1.55
CA LYS A 2 51.67 -40.09 1.42
C LYS A 2 51.40 -38.85 0.56
N LYS A 3 50.62 -38.98 -0.52
CA LYS A 3 50.13 -37.84 -1.30
C LYS A 3 48.66 -37.63 -0.95
N ILE A 4 48.36 -36.51 -0.31
CA ILE A 4 47.00 -36.08 0.02
C ILE A 4 46.50 -35.27 -1.17
N PHE A 5 45.48 -35.77 -1.87
CA PHE A 5 44.75 -35.00 -2.88
C PHE A 5 43.67 -34.17 -2.18
N ILE A 6 43.88 -32.86 -2.11
CA ILE A 6 42.90 -31.91 -1.60
C ILE A 6 41.91 -31.62 -2.73
N GLN A 7 40.69 -32.13 -2.63
CA GLN A 7 39.56 -31.72 -3.47
C GLN A 7 39.05 -30.36 -2.97
N GLY A 8 39.39 -29.30 -3.71
CA GLY A 8 38.81 -27.97 -3.50
C GLY A 8 37.41 -27.90 -4.11
N ILE A 9 36.37 -28.03 -3.29
CA ILE A 9 35.01 -27.72 -3.70
C ILE A 9 34.86 -26.20 -3.69
N LEU A 10 34.86 -25.58 -4.87
CA LEU A 10 34.44 -24.18 -5.03
C LEU A 10 32.92 -24.11 -4.86
N THR A 11 32.46 -23.64 -3.70
CA THR A 11 31.08 -23.23 -3.49
C THR A 11 30.87 -21.83 -4.05
N THR A 12 30.36 -21.72 -5.27
CA THR A 12 29.85 -20.47 -5.82
C THR A 12 28.53 -20.11 -5.14
N SER A 13 28.55 -19.12 -4.25
CA SER A 13 27.35 -18.52 -3.67
C SER A 13 26.56 -17.83 -4.78
N ILE A 14 25.45 -18.42 -5.20
CA ILE A 14 24.48 -17.76 -6.07
C ILE A 14 23.81 -16.66 -5.22
N LEU A 15 24.28 -15.43 -5.40
CA LEU A 15 23.59 -14.23 -4.93
C LEU A 15 22.26 -14.13 -5.67
N VAL A 16 21.22 -14.72 -5.10
CA VAL A 16 19.84 -14.48 -5.53
C VAL A 16 19.53 -13.06 -5.11
N CYS A 17 19.65 -12.10 -6.04
CA CYS A 17 19.06 -10.78 -5.87
C CYS A 17 17.55 -10.96 -5.74
N SER A 18 17.05 -11.00 -4.51
CA SER A 18 15.65 -10.80 -4.21
C SER A 18 15.28 -9.41 -4.70
N SER A 19 14.57 -9.33 -5.82
CA SER A 19 13.89 -8.10 -6.21
C SER A 19 12.95 -7.76 -5.06
N VAL A 20 13.29 -6.73 -4.28
CA VAL A 20 12.46 -6.23 -3.20
C VAL A 20 11.18 -5.76 -3.86
N ALA A 21 10.14 -6.60 -3.84
CA ALA A 21 8.84 -6.24 -4.36
C ALA A 21 8.31 -5.15 -3.45
N PHE A 22 8.38 -3.90 -3.91
CA PHE A 22 7.81 -2.77 -3.20
C PHE A 22 6.29 -2.99 -3.13
N ALA A 23 5.84 -3.43 -1.97
CA ALA A 23 4.45 -3.65 -1.64
C ALA A 23 3.88 -2.32 -1.13
N GLY A 24 2.83 -1.82 -1.79
CA GLY A 24 2.10 -0.66 -1.33
C GLY A 24 2.25 0.59 -2.18
N PHE A 25 2.33 1.72 -1.49
CA PHE A 25 2.42 3.04 -2.08
C PHE A 25 3.86 3.34 -2.50
N SER A 26 4.02 3.93 -3.68
CA SER A 26 5.21 4.67 -4.07
C SER A 26 4.78 5.94 -4.79
N GLU A 27 5.66 6.93 -4.84
CA GLU A 27 5.37 8.26 -5.40
C GLU A 27 4.65 8.18 -6.76
N LYS A 28 5.06 7.27 -7.64
CA LYS A 28 4.55 7.21 -9.03
C LYS A 28 3.71 5.98 -9.35
N LYS A 29 3.68 5.00 -8.45
CA LYS A 29 3.09 3.68 -8.71
C LYS A 29 2.55 3.06 -7.42
N TRP A 30 1.42 2.39 -7.51
CA TRP A 30 0.98 1.50 -6.44
C TRP A 30 1.14 0.05 -6.89
N ASP A 31 1.54 -0.84 -5.98
CA ASP A 31 1.67 -2.27 -6.29
C ASP A 31 1.21 -3.09 -5.08
N PHE A 32 0.02 -3.68 -5.20
CA PHE A 32 -0.60 -4.49 -4.15
C PHE A 32 -0.89 -5.89 -4.66
N ALA A 33 -0.28 -6.91 -4.07
CA ALA A 33 -0.66 -8.31 -4.23
C ALA A 33 -2.11 -8.55 -3.72
N PRO A 34 -2.76 -9.67 -4.11
CA PRO A 34 -4.06 -10.02 -3.57
C PRO A 34 -4.03 -10.10 -2.04
N ASP A 35 -5.00 -9.49 -1.36
CA ASP A 35 -5.12 -9.47 0.10
C ASP A 35 -3.96 -8.82 0.86
N GLU A 36 -3.04 -8.15 0.15
CA GLU A 36 -1.94 -7.40 0.73
C GLU A 36 -2.46 -6.14 1.44
N SER A 37 -1.81 -5.81 2.55
CA SER A 37 -2.11 -4.64 3.37
C SER A 37 -0.86 -3.85 3.69
N VAL A 38 -0.99 -2.53 3.69
CA VAL A 38 0.03 -1.60 4.14
C VAL A 38 -0.49 -0.88 5.37
N THR A 39 0.38 -0.73 6.37
CA THR A 39 0.11 0.11 7.53
C THR A 39 0.69 1.49 7.27
N ILE A 40 -0.15 2.52 7.36
CA ILE A 40 0.27 3.92 7.37
C ILE A 40 0.17 4.39 8.82
N GLY A 41 1.30 4.77 9.41
CA GLY A 41 1.37 5.29 10.77
C GLY A 41 1.99 6.69 10.81
N THR A 42 2.13 7.22 12.03
CA THR A 42 2.94 8.40 12.32
C THR A 42 4.36 8.20 11.80
N SER A 43 4.74 8.89 10.73
CA SER A 43 6.16 8.98 10.34
C SER A 43 6.87 9.87 11.36
N ASP A 44 7.80 9.27 12.12
CA ASP A 44 8.43 9.82 13.33
C ASP A 44 9.21 11.13 13.16
N THR A 45 9.31 11.68 11.95
CA THR A 45 10.24 12.79 11.68
C THR A 45 9.61 14.14 11.37
N LYS A 46 8.35 14.22 10.90
CA LYS A 46 7.76 15.53 10.52
C LYS A 46 6.31 15.79 10.94
N HIS A 47 5.58 14.82 11.48
CA HIS A 47 4.15 14.99 11.87
C HIS A 47 3.27 15.54 10.73
N GLN A 48 3.75 15.51 9.49
CA GLN A 48 3.00 15.85 8.30
C GLN A 48 2.27 14.58 7.89
N GLY A 49 0.95 14.66 7.76
CA GLY A 49 0.18 13.57 7.20
C GLY A 49 0.59 13.33 5.75
N VAL A 50 0.02 12.34 5.09
CA VAL A 50 0.41 11.96 3.74
C VAL A 50 -0.80 11.80 2.84
N GLU A 51 -0.65 12.24 1.59
CA GLU A 51 -1.62 12.03 0.53
C GLU A 51 -1.08 11.02 -0.48
N TYR A 52 -1.98 10.16 -0.94
CA TYR A 52 -1.72 9.25 -2.05
C TYR A 52 -2.85 9.33 -3.04
N SER A 53 -2.52 9.70 -4.27
CA SER A 53 -3.48 9.71 -5.37
C SER A 53 -3.05 8.73 -6.44
N CYS A 54 -4.00 8.09 -7.11
CA CYS A 54 -3.73 7.33 -8.31
C CYS A 54 -4.88 7.43 -9.33
N LYS A 55 -4.53 7.83 -10.55
CA LYS A 55 -5.53 8.11 -11.60
C LYS A 55 -6.06 6.85 -12.28
N THR A 56 -5.29 5.76 -12.31
CA THR A 56 -5.68 4.54 -13.01
C THR A 56 -5.16 3.29 -12.33
N PHE A 57 -5.90 2.18 -12.48
CA PHE A 57 -5.52 0.87 -11.97
C PHE A 57 -5.49 -0.21 -13.06
N LYS A 58 -4.66 -1.24 -12.84
CA LYS A 58 -4.67 -2.53 -13.51
C LYS A 58 -4.87 -3.63 -12.45
N PRO A 59 -5.99 -4.35 -12.43
CA PRO A 59 -7.14 -4.25 -13.35
C PRO A 59 -7.85 -2.89 -13.29
N LYS A 60 -8.62 -2.54 -14.33
CA LYS A 60 -9.31 -1.23 -14.49
C LYS A 60 -10.21 -0.82 -13.32
N LYS A 61 -10.58 -1.79 -12.48
CA LYS A 61 -11.37 -1.60 -11.27
C LYS A 61 -10.62 -2.26 -10.13
N ALA A 62 -10.36 -1.51 -9.09
CA ALA A 62 -9.75 -2.00 -7.86
C ALA A 62 -10.75 -1.88 -6.70
N SER A 63 -10.61 -2.72 -5.70
CA SER A 63 -11.35 -2.62 -4.45
C SER A 63 -10.40 -2.67 -3.27
N PHE A 64 -10.62 -1.78 -2.31
CA PHE A 64 -9.78 -1.63 -1.14
C PHE A 64 -10.62 -1.55 0.14
N ALA A 65 -10.04 -1.97 1.25
CA ALA A 65 -10.54 -1.70 2.58
C ALA A 65 -9.55 -0.77 3.29
N LEU A 66 -10.06 0.27 3.92
CA LEU A 66 -9.29 1.19 4.73
C LEU A 66 -9.84 1.15 6.16
N SER A 67 -9.05 0.67 7.11
CA SER A 67 -9.38 0.78 8.53
C SER A 67 -8.60 1.90 9.21
N TYR A 68 -9.18 2.48 10.26
CA TYR A 68 -8.56 3.52 11.07
C TYR A 68 -8.74 3.23 12.56
N SER A 69 -7.75 3.58 13.38
CA SER A 69 -7.78 3.33 14.82
C SER A 69 -8.43 4.47 15.61
N VAL A 70 -8.09 5.72 15.27
CA VAL A 70 -8.45 6.92 16.04
C VAL A 70 -9.76 7.53 15.53
N PRO A 71 -10.82 7.63 16.37
CA PRO A 71 -12.11 8.17 15.93
C PRO A 71 -12.07 9.63 15.46
N SER A 72 -11.20 10.47 16.04
CA SER A 72 -11.06 11.88 15.67
C SER A 72 -10.53 12.08 14.25
N ASP A 73 -9.93 11.06 13.65
CA ASP A 73 -9.42 11.13 12.29
C ASP A 73 -10.53 11.01 11.25
N LEU A 74 -11.73 10.54 11.64
CA LEU A 74 -12.84 10.36 10.71
C LEU A 74 -13.18 11.65 9.95
N ASN A 75 -13.13 12.79 10.64
CA ASN A 75 -13.45 14.09 10.05
C ASN A 75 -12.27 14.72 9.27
N LYS A 76 -11.10 14.07 9.31
CA LYS A 76 -9.85 14.53 8.72
C LYS A 76 -9.43 13.65 7.54
N LEU A 77 -9.76 12.37 7.56
CA LEU A 77 -9.58 11.47 6.43
C LEU A 77 -10.34 12.02 5.22
N LYS A 78 -9.61 12.25 4.12
CA LYS A 78 -10.20 12.58 2.83
C LYS A 78 -10.09 11.36 1.95
N ILE A 79 -11.22 10.94 1.37
CA ILE A 79 -11.29 9.80 0.45
C ILE A 79 -12.11 10.26 -0.76
N VAL A 80 -11.47 10.38 -1.92
CA VAL A 80 -12.12 10.78 -3.16
C VAL A 80 -11.95 9.67 -4.19
N ALA A 81 -13.06 9.12 -4.67
CA ALA A 81 -13.08 8.09 -5.71
C ALA A 81 -13.67 8.63 -7.01
N ASP A 82 -13.63 7.82 -8.08
CA ASP A 82 -14.30 8.16 -9.34
C ASP A 82 -15.84 8.26 -9.23
N ASP A 83 -16.41 7.70 -8.16
CA ASP A 83 -17.82 7.79 -7.80
C ASP A 83 -17.95 7.60 -6.28
N GLU A 84 -18.50 8.59 -5.58
CA GLU A 84 -18.68 8.56 -4.13
C GLU A 84 -19.58 7.41 -3.66
N LYS A 85 -20.52 6.95 -4.51
CA LYS A 85 -21.41 5.81 -4.18
C LYS A 85 -20.67 4.49 -4.03
N LYS A 86 -19.41 4.43 -4.43
CA LYS A 86 -18.52 3.27 -4.27
C LYS A 86 -17.82 3.22 -2.92
N ILE A 87 -17.99 4.27 -2.12
CA ILE A 87 -17.43 4.39 -0.78
C ILE A 87 -18.54 4.07 0.21
N THR A 88 -18.34 3.04 1.03
CA THR A 88 -19.24 2.72 2.14
C THR A 88 -18.45 2.73 3.43
N HIS A 89 -19.06 3.24 4.50
CA HIS A 89 -18.42 3.35 5.81
C HIS A 89 -19.14 2.50 6.85
N ASP A 90 -18.44 1.53 7.39
CA ASP A 90 -18.81 0.82 8.60
C ASP A 90 -18.22 1.56 9.81
N LYS A 91 -19.07 2.32 10.50
CA LYS A 91 -18.68 3.13 11.67
C LYS A 91 -18.36 2.29 12.90
N GLU A 92 -19.02 1.14 13.05
CA GLU A 92 -18.84 0.24 14.19
C GLU A 92 -17.45 -0.40 14.13
N HIS A 93 -17.09 -0.93 12.96
CA HIS A 93 -15.80 -1.57 12.75
C HIS A 93 -14.69 -0.59 12.32
N LYS A 94 -15.02 0.69 12.10
CA LYS A 94 -14.11 1.75 11.63
C LYS A 94 -13.44 1.41 10.29
N ILE A 95 -14.24 0.94 9.33
CA ILE A 95 -13.76 0.49 8.02
C ILE A 95 -14.49 1.23 6.90
N PHE A 96 -13.72 1.85 6.01
CA PHE A 96 -14.19 2.25 4.68
C PHE A 96 -13.96 1.12 3.69
N THR A 97 -14.98 0.80 2.91
CA THR A 97 -14.87 -0.11 1.76
C THR A 97 -14.99 0.72 0.48
N LEU A 98 -13.98 0.60 -0.38
CA LEU A 98 -13.88 1.26 -1.67
C LEU A 98 -14.09 0.19 -2.73
N LYS A 99 -15.27 0.15 -3.36
CA LYS A 99 -15.65 -0.97 -4.23
C LYS A 99 -15.57 -0.59 -5.70
N ASN A 100 -14.76 -1.31 -6.47
CA ASN A 100 -14.65 -1.16 -7.93
C ASN A 100 -14.32 0.28 -8.41
N VAL A 101 -13.42 0.95 -7.69
CA VAL A 101 -12.93 2.29 -8.03
C VAL A 101 -11.97 2.24 -9.23
N LYS A 102 -11.98 3.29 -10.05
CA LYS A 102 -11.08 3.44 -11.22
C LYS A 102 -9.91 4.38 -10.95
N SER A 103 -10.14 5.36 -10.08
CA SER A 103 -9.17 6.31 -9.54
C SER A 103 -9.46 6.50 -8.06
N LEU A 104 -8.44 6.88 -7.30
CA LEU A 104 -8.55 7.05 -5.86
C LEU A 104 -7.57 8.11 -5.38
N ASP A 105 -8.04 8.99 -4.52
CA ASP A 105 -7.25 9.96 -3.77
C ASP A 105 -7.55 9.76 -2.29
N ILE A 106 -6.51 9.61 -1.47
CA ILE A 106 -6.64 9.40 -0.04
C ILE A 106 -5.63 10.25 0.71
N SER A 107 -6.13 11.06 1.64
CA SER A 107 -5.33 11.85 2.56
C SER A 107 -5.43 11.30 3.98
N PHE A 108 -4.28 10.98 4.55
CA PHE A 108 -4.12 10.44 5.90
C PHE A 108 -3.56 11.54 6.82
N PRO A 109 -4.28 11.97 7.87
CA PRO A 109 -3.71 12.90 8.84
C PRO A 109 -2.63 12.19 9.66
N SER A 110 -1.72 12.97 10.26
CA SER A 110 -0.54 12.41 10.94
C SER A 110 -0.84 11.67 12.23
N SER A 111 -2.01 11.87 12.85
CA SER A 111 -2.33 11.35 14.19
C SER A 111 -2.76 9.88 14.25
N GLY A 112 -2.99 9.23 13.10
CA GLY A 112 -3.64 7.92 13.06
C GLY A 112 -2.73 6.75 12.72
N ASN A 113 -3.30 5.56 12.93
CA ASN A 113 -2.81 4.34 12.32
C ASN A 113 -3.88 3.79 11.39
N TYR A 114 -3.50 3.57 10.14
CA TYR A 114 -4.37 3.15 9.07
C TYR A 114 -3.89 1.84 8.47
N ILE A 115 -4.82 0.96 8.10
CA ILE A 115 -4.50 -0.23 7.33
C ILE A 115 -5.23 -0.12 6.00
N PHE A 116 -4.46 -0.04 4.93
CA PHE A 116 -4.96 -0.02 3.58
C PHE A 116 -4.73 -1.37 2.91
N LYS A 117 -5.82 -2.08 2.59
CA LYS A 117 -5.79 -3.46 2.12
C LYS A 117 -6.42 -3.60 0.73
N ASN A 118 -5.74 -4.32 -0.16
CA ASN A 118 -6.32 -4.74 -1.44
C ASN A 118 -7.30 -5.91 -1.25
N ILE A 119 -8.58 -5.67 -1.55
CA ILE A 119 -9.64 -6.70 -1.47
C ILE A 119 -10.16 -7.11 -2.86
N THR A 120 -9.46 -6.73 -3.94
CA THR A 120 -9.82 -7.04 -5.35
C THR A 120 -9.67 -8.53 -5.69
N LYS A 121 -9.06 -9.33 -4.82
CA LYS A 121 -8.71 -10.75 -5.04
C LYS A 121 -7.79 -10.98 -6.25
N LYS A 122 -7.16 -9.91 -6.74
CA LYS A 122 -6.17 -9.89 -7.82
C LYS A 122 -5.12 -8.85 -7.47
N LYS A 123 -3.93 -9.01 -8.04
CA LYS A 123 -2.89 -7.98 -7.97
C LYS A 123 -3.42 -6.67 -8.57
N VAL A 124 -3.23 -5.56 -7.86
CA VAL A 124 -3.56 -4.21 -8.29
C VAL A 124 -2.29 -3.43 -8.51
N VAL A 125 -2.13 -2.90 -9.72
CA VAL A 125 -1.06 -1.96 -10.05
C VAL A 125 -1.68 -0.62 -10.38
N GLY A 126 -1.37 0.41 -9.59
CA GLY A 126 -1.73 1.79 -9.87
C GLY A 126 -0.69 2.46 -10.77
N THR A 127 -1.14 3.24 -11.74
CA THR A 127 -0.30 4.05 -12.64
C THR A 127 -0.77 5.49 -12.69
N ASN A 128 0.17 6.41 -12.93
CA ASN A 128 -0.05 7.85 -12.77
C ASN A 128 -0.52 8.15 -11.34
N CYS A 129 0.26 7.64 -10.38
CA CYS A 129 0.07 7.96 -8.98
C CYS A 129 0.95 9.14 -8.59
N ASP A 130 0.58 9.79 -7.49
CA ASP A 130 1.32 10.88 -6.87
C ASP A 130 1.28 10.74 -5.34
N THR A 131 2.23 11.35 -4.66
CA THR A 131 2.21 11.50 -3.20
C THR A 131 2.47 12.95 -2.81
N GLY A 132 1.79 13.40 -1.77
CA GLY A 132 1.89 14.77 -1.27
C GLY A 132 1.86 14.80 0.25
N ASP A 133 2.09 15.99 0.79
CA ASP A 133 1.87 16.26 2.21
C ASP A 133 0.38 16.50 2.44
N TYR A 134 -0.14 16.01 3.56
CA TYR A 134 -1.51 16.28 3.98
C TYR A 134 -1.69 17.77 4.27
N ASP A 135 -2.63 18.40 3.56
CA ASP A 135 -3.09 19.79 3.78
C ASP A 135 -4.38 19.82 4.63
#